data_AF-A0A2M8KY61-F1
#
_entry.id   AF-A0A2M8KY61-F1
#
_cell.length_a   1.000
_cell.length_b   1.000
_cell.length_c   1.000
_cell.angle_alpha   90.00
_cell.angle_beta   90.00
_cell.angle_gamma   90.00
#
_symmetry.space_group_name_H-M   'P 1'
#
loop_
_entity.id
_entity.type
_entity.pdbx_description
1 polymer ?
#
loop_
_entity_poly.entity_id
_entity_poly.type
_entity_poly.pdbx_seq_one_letter_code
_entity_poly.pdbx_strand_id
1 'polypeptide(L)'
;MNGDIDRIIKFTAKHFVFDEKTYPELVNNSNKQRLIFAIRHSVLHLAKTSGKVASISEAVDHGKEVDMAQLRADISKALIAVLRLAEVIGMSENDIVRTIEEKYNDKI
;
A
#
# COMPACT_ATOMS: atom_id res chain seq x y z
N MET A 1 -19.13 8.54 -5.48
CA MET A 1 -17.80 9.03 -5.04
C MET A 1 -16.90 8.99 -6.27
N ASN A 2 -16.50 10.12 -6.85
CA ASN A 2 -15.57 10.10 -8.00
C ASN A 2 -14.11 9.98 -7.51
N GLY A 3 -13.85 8.96 -6.69
CA GLY A 3 -12.49 8.55 -6.35
C GLY A 3 -12.06 7.55 -7.41
N ASP A 4 -11.26 8.02 -8.37
CA ASP A 4 -10.66 7.21 -9.42
C ASP A 4 -9.48 6.46 -8.79
N ILE A 5 -9.68 5.19 -8.41
CA ILE A 5 -8.64 4.38 -7.74
C ILE A 5 -7.44 4.25 -8.67
N ASP A 6 -7.67 4.11 -9.98
CA ASP A 6 -6.62 4.06 -10.99
C ASP A 6 -5.78 5.35 -11.01
N ARG A 7 -6.40 6.52 -10.86
CA ARG A 7 -5.68 7.79 -10.69
C ARG A 7 -4.80 7.78 -9.45
N ILE A 8 -5.26 7.23 -8.32
CA ILE A 8 -4.45 7.16 -7.09
C ILE A 8 -3.31 6.15 -7.26
N ILE A 9 -3.57 5.00 -7.90
CA ILE A 9 -2.54 4.00 -8.24
C ILE A 9 -1.43 4.66 -9.07
N LYS A 10 -1.79 5.35 -10.16
CA LYS A 10 -0.85 6.06 -11.05
C LYS A 10 -0.09 7.15 -10.31
N PHE A 11 -0.78 7.91 -9.46
CA PHE A 11 -0.15 8.94 -8.64
C PHE A 11 0.88 8.34 -7.68
N THR A 12 0.53 7.27 -6.97
CA THR A 12 1.45 6.56 -6.08
C THR A 12 2.64 5.99 -6.86
N ALA A 13 2.42 5.33 -7.99
CA ALA A 13 3.48 4.76 -8.82
C ALA A 13 4.50 5.80 -9.30
N LYS A 14 4.02 6.99 -9.67
CA LYS A 14 4.88 8.12 -10.08
C LYS A 14 5.81 8.60 -8.97
N HIS A 15 5.37 8.55 -7.71
CA HIS A 15 6.11 9.10 -6.58
C HIS A 15 6.91 8.04 -5.79
N PHE A 16 6.55 6.76 -5.90
CA PHE A 16 7.25 5.63 -5.29
C PHE A 16 7.90 4.75 -6.37
N VAL A 17 9.01 5.24 -6.91
CA VAL A 17 9.72 4.62 -8.04
C VAL A 17 10.73 3.58 -7.53
N PHE A 18 10.73 2.40 -8.14
CA PHE A 18 11.72 1.34 -7.89
C PHE A 18 12.79 1.31 -8.98
N ASP A 19 13.70 2.29 -8.95
CA ASP A 19 14.80 2.44 -9.90
C ASP A 19 16.18 2.43 -9.20
N GLU A 20 17.25 2.32 -9.98
CA GLU A 20 18.62 2.36 -9.44
C GLU A 20 19.02 3.71 -8.84
N LYS A 21 18.33 4.80 -9.21
CA LYS A 21 18.59 6.12 -8.65
C LYS A 21 18.15 6.19 -7.19
N THR A 22 17.02 5.57 -6.88
CA THR A 22 16.45 5.50 -5.53
C THR A 22 17.03 4.32 -4.75
N TYR A 23 17.27 3.20 -5.44
CA TYR A 23 17.74 1.94 -4.87
C TYR A 23 18.97 1.42 -5.64
N PRO A 24 20.20 1.81 -5.25
CA PRO A 24 21.42 1.42 -5.95
C PRO A 24 21.62 -0.11 -6.09
N GLU A 25 21.01 -0.92 -5.22
CA GLU A 25 21.01 -2.39 -5.33
C GLU A 25 20.29 -2.93 -6.58
N LEU A 26 19.57 -2.08 -7.33
CA LEU A 26 18.87 -2.45 -8.55
C LEU A 26 19.72 -2.31 -9.82
N VAL A 27 20.92 -1.70 -9.77
CA VAL A 27 21.73 -1.34 -10.95
C VAL A 27 21.93 -2.50 -11.95
N ASN A 28 22.04 -3.75 -11.49
CA ASN A 28 22.23 -4.92 -12.35
C ASN A 28 21.11 -5.95 -12.25
N ASN A 29 19.97 -5.59 -11.67
CA ASN A 29 18.87 -6.51 -11.49
C ASN A 29 18.06 -6.67 -12.78
N SER A 30 17.78 -7.91 -13.14
CA SER A 30 16.80 -8.27 -14.17
C SER A 30 15.39 -7.77 -13.80
N ASN A 31 14.50 -7.69 -14.78
CA ASN A 31 13.09 -7.30 -14.55
C ASN A 31 12.42 -8.16 -13.47
N LYS A 32 12.71 -9.47 -13.44
CA LYS A 32 12.19 -10.37 -12.41
C LYS A 32 12.72 -10.03 -11.01
N GLN A 33 14.02 -9.74 -10.89
CA GLN A 33 14.62 -9.34 -9.61
C GLN A 33 14.08 -7.99 -9.14
N ARG A 34 13.90 -7.02 -10.05
CA ARG A 34 13.28 -5.72 -9.76
C ARG A 34 11.83 -5.86 -9.29
N LEU A 35 11.06 -6.72 -9.94
CA LEU A 35 9.69 -7.06 -9.53
C LEU A 35 9.66 -7.67 -8.11
N ILE A 36 10.50 -8.67 -7.85
CA ILE A 36 10.60 -9.31 -6.53
C ILE A 36 10.99 -8.29 -5.46
N PHE A 37 11.94 -7.39 -5.76
CA PHE A 37 12.31 -6.32 -4.87
C PHE A 37 11.11 -5.40 -4.57
N ALA A 38 10.43 -4.90 -5.61
CA ALA A 38 9.28 -4.01 -5.47
C ALA A 38 8.17 -4.63 -4.61
N ILE A 39 7.86 -5.92 -4.81
CA ILE A 39 6.90 -6.67 -3.99
C ILE A 39 7.36 -6.72 -2.53
N ARG A 40 8.58 -7.21 -2.27
CA ARG A 40 9.12 -7.36 -0.91
C ARG A 40 9.18 -6.01 -0.18
N HIS A 41 9.61 -4.96 -0.88
CA HIS A 41 9.73 -3.62 -0.32
C HIS A 41 8.35 -3.03 0.03
N SER A 42 7.37 -3.16 -0.86
CA SER A 42 6.00 -2.69 -0.61
C SER A 42 5.35 -3.44 0.57
N VAL A 43 5.50 -4.77 0.62
CA VAL A 43 5.01 -5.60 1.73
C VAL A 43 5.67 -5.22 3.05
N LEU A 44 6.98 -4.92 3.05
CA LEU A 44 7.69 -4.47 4.25
C LEU A 44 7.13 -3.15 4.80
N HIS A 45 6.85 -2.18 3.93
CA HIS A 45 6.23 -0.91 4.34
C HIS A 45 4.80 -1.10 4.85
N LEU A 46 4.02 -2.00 4.22
CA LEU A 46 2.70 -2.37 4.71
C LEU A 46 2.81 -2.96 6.12
N ALA A 47 3.65 -3.98 6.33
CA ALA A 47 3.84 -4.63 7.63
C ALA A 47 4.29 -3.65 8.72
N LYS A 48 5.27 -2.79 8.41
CA LYS A 48 5.73 -1.73 9.32
C LYS A 48 4.60 -0.79 9.71
N THR A 49 3.72 -0.45 8.78
CA THR A 49 2.61 0.48 9.03
C THR A 49 1.49 -0.19 9.80
N SER A 50 1.16 -1.45 9.47
CA SER A 50 0.23 -2.27 10.26
C SER A 50 0.69 -2.41 11.71
N GLY A 51 2.00 -2.59 11.95
CA GLY A 51 2.57 -2.62 13.30
C GLY A 51 2.31 -1.32 14.08
N LYS A 52 2.42 -0.16 13.44
CA LYS A 52 2.12 1.13 14.09
C LYS A 52 0.63 1.26 14.43
N VAL A 53 -0.25 0.85 13.52
CA VAL A 53 -1.69 0.82 13.78
C VAL A 53 -2.00 -0.08 14.97
N ALA A 54 -1.38 -1.26 15.03
CA ALA A 54 -1.52 -2.19 16.16
C ALA A 54 -1.02 -1.56 17.47
N SER A 55 0.12 -0.86 17.46
CA SER A 55 0.63 -0.16 18.64
C SER A 55 -0.31 0.94 19.15
N ILE A 56 -1.08 1.60 18.29
CA ILE A 56 -2.12 2.55 18.72
C ILE A 56 -3.24 1.80 19.44
N SER A 57 -3.66 0.64 18.93
CA SER A 57 -4.67 -0.20 19.59
C SER A 57 -4.19 -0.66 20.96
N GLU A 58 -2.97 -1.20 21.03
CA GLU A 58 -2.35 -1.66 22.29
C GLU A 58 -2.25 -0.52 23.31
N ALA A 59 -1.89 0.69 22.86
CA ALA A 59 -1.85 1.87 23.71
C ALA A 59 -3.22 2.18 24.34
N VAL A 60 -4.30 2.05 23.57
CA VAL A 60 -5.69 2.23 24.05
C VAL A 60 -6.06 1.14 25.05
N ASP A 61 -5.71 -0.11 24.79
CA ASP A 61 -5.93 -1.23 25.71
C ASP A 61 -5.22 -1.02 27.05
N HIS A 62 -4.12 -0.25 27.07
CA HIS A 62 -3.39 0.16 28.27
C HIS A 62 -3.84 1.51 28.85
N GLY A 63 -5.01 2.01 28.46
CA GLY A 63 -5.65 3.19 29.05
C GLY A 63 -5.19 4.54 28.48
N LYS A 64 -4.48 4.57 27.36
CA LYS A 64 -4.17 5.83 26.65
C LYS A 64 -5.34 6.26 25.77
N GLU A 65 -5.41 7.55 25.45
CA GLU A 65 -6.34 8.06 24.44
C GLU A 65 -5.92 7.61 23.03
N VAL A 66 -6.90 7.44 22.15
CA VAL A 66 -6.64 7.10 20.75
C VAL A 66 -6.07 8.30 19.99
N ASP A 67 -4.87 8.15 19.45
CA ASP A 67 -4.28 9.14 18.56
C ASP A 67 -4.88 9.04 17.14
N MET A 68 -6.01 9.72 16.95
CA MET A 68 -6.72 9.73 15.67
C MET A 68 -5.92 10.38 14.53
N ALA A 69 -5.02 11.31 14.83
CA ALA A 69 -4.20 11.95 13.81
C ALA A 69 -3.17 10.97 13.26
N GLN A 70 -2.46 10.28 14.16
CA GLN A 70 -1.50 9.25 13.80
C GLN A 70 -2.19 8.07 13.09
N LEU A 71 -3.36 7.64 13.58
CA LEU A 71 -4.12 6.55 12.95
C LEU A 71 -4.52 6.89 11.50
N ARG A 72 -5.06 8.09 11.25
CA ARG A 72 -5.39 8.52 9.87
C ARG A 72 -4.16 8.57 8.96
N ALA A 73 -3.03 9.05 9.48
CA ALA A 73 -1.79 9.11 8.74
C ALA A 73 -1.25 7.71 8.39
N ASP A 74 -1.31 6.77 9.32
CA ASP A 74 -0.82 5.41 9.10
C ASP A 74 -1.77 4.58 8.21
N ILE A 75 -3.09 4.75 8.33
CA ILE A 75 -4.04 4.14 7.38
C ILE A 75 -3.78 4.64 5.94
N SER A 76 -3.52 5.94 5.78
CA SER A 76 -3.18 6.50 4.45
C SER A 76 -1.88 5.92 3.90
N LYS A 77 -0.86 5.73 4.73
CA LYS A 77 0.42 5.10 4.33
C LYS A 77 0.25 3.62 3.99
N ALA A 78 -0.58 2.89 4.74
CA ALA A 78 -0.89 1.51 4.46
C ALA A 78 -1.58 1.38 3.09
N LEU A 79 -2.54 2.27 2.80
CA LEU A 79 -3.20 2.31 1.49
C LEU A 79 -2.20 2.59 0.36
N ILE A 80 -1.28 3.55 0.53
CA ILE A 80 -0.21 3.81 -0.46
C ILE A 80 0.61 2.54 -0.73
N ALA A 81 1.01 1.82 0.30
CA ALA A 81 1.77 0.57 0.14
C ALA A 81 0.96 -0.51 -0.60
N VAL A 82 -0.34 -0.63 -0.30
CA VAL A 82 -1.26 -1.56 -0.98
C VAL A 82 -1.44 -1.19 -2.46
N LEU A 83 -1.69 0.09 -2.77
CA LEU A 83 -1.87 0.55 -4.14
C LEU A 83 -0.58 0.42 -4.97
N ARG A 84 0.58 0.67 -4.35
CA ARG A 84 1.87 0.41 -5.00
C ARG A 84 2.04 -1.08 -5.29
N LEU A 85 1.70 -1.95 -4.34
CA LEU A 85 1.79 -3.40 -4.53
C LEU A 85 0.84 -3.88 -5.63
N ALA A 86 -0.40 -3.39 -5.64
CA ALA A 86 -1.40 -3.68 -6.68
C ALA A 86 -0.86 -3.34 -8.07
N GLU A 87 -0.29 -2.15 -8.26
CA GLU A 87 0.31 -1.76 -9.53
C GLU A 87 1.45 -2.70 -9.95
N VAL A 88 2.36 -3.01 -9.01
CA VAL A 88 3.54 -3.82 -9.27
C VAL A 88 3.17 -5.23 -9.73
N ILE A 89 2.06 -5.77 -9.23
CA ILE A 89 1.54 -7.09 -9.64
C ILE A 89 0.54 -7.02 -10.80
N GLY A 90 0.32 -5.83 -11.37
CA GLY A 90 -0.54 -5.62 -12.53
C GLY A 90 -2.04 -5.65 -12.23
N MET A 91 -2.46 -5.41 -10.98
CA MET A 91 -3.87 -5.25 -10.66
C MET A 91 -4.38 -3.87 -11.09
N SER A 92 -5.47 -3.86 -11.86
CA SER A 92 -6.19 -2.64 -12.22
C SER A 92 -7.23 -2.25 -11.16
N GLU A 93 -7.77 -1.04 -11.25
CA GLU A 93 -8.94 -0.62 -10.47
C GLU A 93 -10.11 -1.61 -10.63
N ASN A 94 -10.40 -2.03 -11.86
CA ASN A 94 -11.48 -2.98 -12.13
C ASN A 94 -11.27 -4.32 -11.41
N ASP A 95 -10.02 -4.79 -11.30
CA ASP A 95 -9.72 -6.03 -10.58
C ASP A 95 -9.97 -5.87 -9.07
N ILE A 96 -9.60 -4.71 -8.51
CA ILE A 96 -9.84 -4.39 -7.10
C ILE A 96 -11.33 -4.28 -6.82
N VAL A 97 -12.05 -3.46 -7.59
CA VAL A 97 -13.50 -3.24 -7.45
C VAL A 97 -14.24 -4.56 -7.56
N ARG A 98 -14.00 -5.34 -8.63
CA ARG A 98 -14.63 -6.65 -8.82
C ARG A 98 -14.40 -7.57 -7.64
N THR A 99 -13.18 -7.65 -7.11
CA THR A 99 -12.87 -8.51 -5.95
C THR A 99 -13.64 -8.08 -4.69
N ILE A 100 -13.85 -6.78 -4.50
CA ILE A 100 -14.62 -6.24 -3.37
C ILE A 100 -16.11 -6.52 -3.56
N GLU A 101 -16.65 -6.28 -4.75
CA GLU A 101 -18.05 -6.57 -5.08
C GLU A 101 -18.39 -8.06 -4.90
N GLU A 102 -17.53 -8.94 -5.40
CA GLU A 102 -17.65 -10.39 -5.23
C GLU A 102 -17.61 -10.80 -3.76
N LYS A 103 -16.78 -10.14 -2.94
CA LYS A 103 -16.67 -10.44 -1.51
C LYS A 103 -17.95 -10.11 -0.74
N TYR A 104 -18.66 -9.05 -1.12
CA TYR A 104 -19.89 -8.61 -0.44
C TYR A 104 -21.18 -9.02 -1.16
N ASN A 105 -21.07 -9.61 -2.36
CA ASN A 105 -22.20 -9.93 -3.23
C ASN A 105 -23.09 -8.70 -3.51
N ASP A 106 -22.46 -7.55 -3.70
CA ASP A 106 -23.12 -6.26 -3.95
C ASP A 106 -22.28 -5.41 -4.89
N LYS A 107 -22.92 -4.49 -5.64
CA LYS A 107 -22.26 -3.61 -6.61
C LYS A 107 -22.16 -2.19 -6.09
N ILE A 108 -21.02 -1.56 -6.32
CA ILE A 108 -20.73 -0.17 -5.91
C ILE A 108 -20.85 0.83 -7.05
#